data_AF-A0A7K2MIM5-F1
#
_entry.id   AF-A0A7K2MIM5-F1
#
_cell.length_a   1.000
_cell.length_b   1.000
_cell.length_c   1.000
_cell.angle_alpha   90.00
_cell.angle_beta   90.00
_cell.angle_gamma   90.00
#
_symmetry.space_group_name_H-M   'P 1'
#
loop_
_entity.id
_entity.type
_entity.pdbx_description
1 polymer ?
#
loop_
_entity_poly.entity_id
_entity_poly.type
_entity_poly.pdbx_seq_one_letter_code
_entity_poly.pdbx_strand_id
1 'polypeptide(L)'
;ARLATPEQCAELTECALGMVANSRGHRLEEYLFHDVAFHRVILTASGNEMFARLGGVVAEVLAGRTHHDVMFEDPDPAAVTLHVQVAEAVRARDAERAERLTREITEGALQELDILAP
;
A
#
# COMPACT_ATOMS: atom_id res chain seq x y z
N ALA A 1 -0.91 0.93 -13.59
CA ALA A 1 -0.65 2.25 -14.23
C ALA A 1 -1.38 2.47 -15.56
N ARG A 2 -1.28 1.57 -16.55
CA ARG A 2 -1.91 1.79 -17.88
C ARG A 2 -3.44 1.85 -17.85
N LEU A 3 -4.06 1.10 -16.94
CA LEU A 3 -5.52 0.88 -16.89
C LEU A 3 -6.26 1.71 -15.83
N ALA A 4 -5.54 2.39 -14.92
CA ALA A 4 -6.16 3.16 -13.84
C ALA A 4 -7.04 4.30 -14.41
N THR A 5 -8.22 4.56 -13.88
CA THR A 5 -9.00 5.73 -14.28
C THR A 5 -8.47 7.02 -13.62
N PRO A 6 -8.84 8.22 -14.09
CA PRO A 6 -8.52 9.47 -13.39
C PRO A 6 -8.98 9.48 -11.93
N GLU A 7 -10.16 8.91 -11.66
CA GLU A 7 -10.72 8.79 -10.31
C GLU A 7 -9.86 7.88 -9.44
N GLN A 8 -9.43 6.72 -9.97
CA GLN A 8 -8.52 5.83 -9.25
C GLN A 8 -7.15 6.47 -9.00
N CYS A 9 -6.63 7.29 -9.93
CA CYS A 9 -5.40 8.04 -9.70
C CYS A 9 -5.57 9.08 -8.57
N ALA A 10 -6.72 9.73 -8.48
CA ALA A 10 -7.04 10.66 -7.39
C ALA A 10 -7.15 9.90 -6.05
N GLU A 11 -7.86 8.78 -6.02
CA GLU A 11 -8.04 7.94 -4.83
C GLU A 11 -6.71 7.38 -4.31
N LEU A 12 -5.80 6.93 -5.20
CA LEU A 12 -4.44 6.53 -4.81
C LEU A 12 -3.66 7.69 -4.19
N THR A 13 -3.79 8.89 -4.75
CA THR A 13 -3.10 10.08 -4.22
C THR A 13 -3.67 10.44 -2.85
N GLU A 14 -4.99 10.40 -2.66
CA GLU A 14 -5.64 10.65 -1.38
C GLU A 14 -5.23 9.64 -0.32
N CYS A 15 -5.24 8.35 -0.63
CA CYS A 15 -4.79 7.30 0.28
C CYS A 15 -3.31 7.49 0.68
N ALA A 16 -2.43 7.80 -0.28
CA ALA A 16 -1.03 8.06 0.02
C ALA A 16 -0.83 9.27 0.94
N LEU A 17 -1.59 10.36 0.73
CA LEU A 17 -1.55 11.52 1.62
C LEU A 17 -2.13 11.20 3.01
N GLY A 18 -3.17 10.38 3.08
CA GLY A 18 -3.73 9.89 4.34
C GLY A 18 -2.72 9.05 5.13
N MET A 19 -1.97 8.18 4.46
CA MET A 19 -0.85 7.46 5.06
C MET A 19 0.22 8.42 5.59
N VAL A 20 0.66 9.40 4.80
CA VAL A 20 1.63 10.42 5.25
C VAL A 20 1.12 11.17 6.48
N ALA A 21 -0.14 11.62 6.46
CA ALA A 21 -0.76 12.39 7.52
C ALA A 21 -0.85 11.63 8.84
N ASN A 22 -0.90 10.29 8.80
CA ASN A 22 -1.01 9.41 9.97
C ASN A 22 0.25 8.59 10.26
N SER A 23 1.33 8.76 9.49
CA SER A 23 2.61 8.04 9.65
C SER A 23 3.40 8.35 10.92
N ARG A 24 2.86 9.18 11.82
CA ARG A 24 3.51 9.61 13.05
C ARG A 24 2.52 9.81 14.18
N GLY A 25 3.00 9.61 15.40
CA GLY A 25 2.25 9.87 16.62
C GLY A 25 1.32 8.72 16.99
N HIS A 26 1.72 7.49 16.65
CA HIS A 26 1.09 6.24 17.07
C HIS A 26 -0.34 6.09 16.54
N ARG A 27 -0.55 6.52 15.29
CA ARG A 27 -1.83 6.50 14.56
C ARG A 27 -1.88 5.36 13.55
N LEU A 28 -1.49 4.17 14.00
CA LEU A 28 -1.36 2.99 13.14
C LEU A 28 -2.70 2.52 12.56
N GLU A 29 -3.82 2.69 13.28
CA GLU A 29 -5.15 2.35 12.77
C GLU A 29 -5.57 3.26 11.62
N GLU A 30 -5.37 4.58 11.77
CA GLU A 30 -5.66 5.53 10.71
C GLU A 30 -4.72 5.35 9.52
N TYR A 31 -3.45 5.03 9.76
CA TYR A 31 -2.50 4.66 8.72
C TYR A 31 -2.98 3.39 7.96
N LEU A 32 -3.30 2.32 8.69
CA LEU A 32 -3.75 1.04 8.14
C LEU A 32 -5.01 1.20 7.30
N PHE A 33 -5.96 2.05 7.72
CA PHE A 33 -7.15 2.35 6.93
C PHE A 33 -6.79 2.84 5.52
N HIS A 34 -5.85 3.79 5.43
CA HIS A 34 -5.41 4.34 4.15
C HIS A 34 -4.55 3.35 3.35
N ASP A 35 -3.71 2.55 4.02
CA ASP A 35 -2.88 1.52 3.40
C ASP A 35 -3.73 0.43 2.72
N VAL A 36 -4.72 -0.10 3.45
CA VAL A 36 -5.69 -1.08 2.92
C VAL A 36 -6.47 -0.50 1.73
N ALA A 37 -6.95 0.75 1.85
CA ALA A 37 -7.65 1.41 0.75
C ALA A 37 -6.75 1.54 -0.49
N PHE A 38 -5.51 1.99 -0.30
CA PHE A 38 -4.53 2.14 -1.38
C PHE A 38 -4.34 0.83 -2.16
N HIS A 39 -4.08 -0.28 -1.45
CA HIS A 39 -3.86 -1.58 -2.08
C HIS A 39 -5.09 -2.09 -2.81
N ARG A 40 -6.31 -1.86 -2.29
CA ARG A 40 -7.56 -2.22 -2.97
C ARG A 40 -7.73 -1.47 -4.29
N VAL A 41 -7.36 -0.19 -4.32
CA VAL A 41 -7.40 0.61 -5.56
C VAL A 41 -6.39 0.08 -6.56
N ILE A 42 -5.16 -0.24 -6.16
CA ILE A 42 -4.14 -0.85 -7.05
C ILE A 42 -4.66 -2.15 -7.68
N LEU A 43 -5.22 -3.05 -6.86
CA LEU A 43 -5.75 -4.34 -7.33
C LEU A 43 -6.91 -4.15 -8.30
N THR A 44 -7.83 -3.24 -8.01
CA THR A 44 -8.97 -2.95 -8.89
C THR A 44 -8.52 -2.26 -10.19
N ALA A 45 -7.58 -1.32 -10.10
CA ALA A 45 -6.99 -0.62 -11.24
C ALA A 45 -6.12 -1.51 -12.14
N SER A 46 -5.83 -2.75 -11.73
CA SER A 46 -5.18 -3.75 -12.57
C SER A 46 -6.07 -4.21 -13.74
N GLY A 47 -7.38 -4.01 -13.66
CA GLY A 47 -8.35 -4.52 -14.63
C GLY A 47 -8.49 -6.05 -14.63
N ASN A 48 -7.85 -6.74 -13.69
CA ASN A 48 -7.93 -8.19 -13.53
C ASN A 48 -8.90 -8.52 -12.39
N GLU A 49 -10.06 -9.09 -12.73
CA GLU A 49 -11.11 -9.44 -11.77
C GLU A 49 -10.62 -10.39 -10.68
N MET A 50 -9.73 -11.33 -11.01
CA MET A 50 -9.17 -12.25 -10.02
C MET A 50 -8.30 -11.51 -9.01
N PHE A 51 -7.50 -10.53 -9.44
CA PHE A 51 -6.68 -9.72 -8.54
C PHE A 51 -7.53 -8.78 -7.68
N ALA A 52 -8.57 -8.18 -8.24
CA ALA A 52 -9.50 -7.33 -7.48
C ALA A 52 -10.12 -8.09 -6.28
N ARG A 53 -10.38 -9.39 -6.42
CA ARG A 53 -10.92 -10.24 -5.34
C ARG A 53 -9.93 -10.48 -4.19
N LEU A 54 -8.63 -10.28 -4.41
CA LEU A 54 -7.61 -10.45 -3.36
C LEU A 54 -7.60 -9.31 -2.34
N GLY A 55 -8.35 -8.23 -2.55
CA GLY A 55 -8.35 -7.06 -1.66
C GLY A 55 -8.81 -7.35 -0.22
N GLY A 56 -9.56 -8.42 0.01
CA GLY A 56 -9.87 -8.91 1.37
C GLY A 56 -8.66 -9.57 2.02
N VAL A 57 -7.99 -10.47 1.29
CA VAL A 57 -6.79 -11.18 1.78
C VAL A 57 -5.66 -10.21 2.09
N VAL A 58 -5.40 -9.24 1.21
CA VAL A 58 -4.38 -8.21 1.47
C VAL A 58 -4.72 -7.39 2.71
N ALA A 59 -5.99 -7.05 2.92
CA ALA A 59 -6.40 -6.32 4.11
C ALA A 59 -6.11 -7.10 5.41
N GLU A 60 -6.39 -8.41 5.43
CA GLU A 60 -6.08 -9.26 6.59
C GLU A 60 -4.58 -9.37 6.86
N VAL A 61 -3.76 -9.47 5.81
CA VAL A 61 -2.28 -9.51 5.96
C VAL A 61 -1.75 -8.20 6.55
N LEU A 62 -2.21 -7.05 6.02
CA LEU A 62 -1.79 -5.74 6.51
C LEU A 62 -2.25 -5.51 7.96
N ALA A 63 -3.49 -5.90 8.29
CA ALA A 63 -4.01 -5.82 9.66
C ALA A 63 -3.21 -6.70 10.62
N GLY A 64 -2.93 -7.95 10.23
CA GLY A 64 -2.11 -8.86 11.02
C GLY A 64 -0.71 -8.29 11.31
N ARG A 65 -0.07 -7.67 10.30
CA ARG A 65 1.22 -7.00 10.49
C ARG A 65 1.14 -5.85 11.49
N THR A 66 0.08 -5.04 11.44
CA THR A 66 -0.12 -3.90 12.34
C THR A 66 -0.45 -4.35 13.77
N HIS A 67 -1.29 -5.36 13.94
CA HIS A 67 -1.84 -5.76 15.24
C HIS A 67 -0.99 -6.77 16.01
N HIS A 68 -0.07 -7.49 15.33
CA HIS A 68 0.78 -8.50 15.95
C HIS A 68 2.22 -8.03 16.19
N ASP A 69 2.41 -6.74 16.50
CA ASP A 69 3.70 -6.12 16.89
C ASP A 69 4.87 -6.35 15.91
N VAL A 70 4.58 -6.60 14.62
CA VAL A 70 5.60 -6.68 13.57
C VAL A 70 6.05 -5.27 13.17
N MET A 71 5.15 -4.30 13.28
CA MET A 71 5.49 -2.88 13.13
C MET A 71 5.87 -2.25 14.46
N PHE A 72 6.82 -1.30 14.40
CA PHE A 72 7.10 -0.36 15.48
C PHE A 72 5.88 0.57 15.73
N GLU A 73 5.97 1.46 16.71
CA GLU A 73 4.89 2.39 17.09
C GLU A 73 4.42 3.30 15.94
N ASP A 74 5.24 3.50 14.91
CA ASP A 74 4.95 4.23 13.68
C ASP A 74 5.51 3.44 12.46
N PRO A 75 4.92 3.59 11.25
CA PRO A 75 5.38 2.89 10.05
C PRO A 75 6.75 3.40 9.59
N ASP A 76 7.52 2.55 8.90
CA ASP A 76 8.80 2.96 8.31
C ASP A 76 8.59 4.13 7.31
N PRO A 77 9.24 5.29 7.53
CA PRO A 77 9.18 6.42 6.59
C PRO A 77 9.55 6.05 5.15
N ALA A 78 10.43 5.07 4.93
CA ALA A 78 10.77 4.58 3.60
C ALA A 78 9.57 3.90 2.93
N ALA A 79 8.85 3.04 3.66
CA ALA A 79 7.63 2.39 3.16
C ALA A 79 6.54 3.43 2.81
N VAL A 80 6.33 4.44 3.66
CA VAL A 80 5.40 5.56 3.38
C VAL A 80 5.79 6.28 2.08
N THR A 81 7.09 6.53 1.89
CA THR A 81 7.62 7.20 0.69
C THR A 81 7.35 6.37 -0.58
N LEU A 82 7.52 5.05 -0.52
CA LEU A 82 7.27 4.17 -1.65
C LEU A 82 5.81 4.26 -2.13
N HIS A 83 4.84 4.30 -1.21
CA HIS A 83 3.42 4.43 -1.57
C HIS A 83 3.12 5.74 -2.31
N VAL A 84 3.70 6.86 -1.85
CA VAL A 84 3.60 8.15 -2.55
C VAL A 84 4.16 8.03 -3.96
N GLN A 85 5.34 7.42 -4.12
CA GLN A 85 5.96 7.24 -5.42
C GLN A 85 5.17 6.31 -6.36
N VAL A 86 4.49 5.29 -5.82
CA VAL A 86 3.58 4.45 -6.61
C VAL A 86 2.39 5.27 -7.12
N ALA A 87 1.76 6.09 -6.27
CA ALA A 87 0.65 6.96 -6.68
C ALA A 87 1.09 7.91 -7.81
N GLU A 88 2.27 8.50 -7.68
CA GLU A 88 2.87 9.36 -8.70
C GLU A 88 3.13 8.61 -10.01
N ALA A 89 3.74 7.43 -9.95
CA ALA A 89 4.04 6.63 -11.14
C ALA A 89 2.76 6.18 -11.86
N VAL A 90 1.72 5.79 -11.11
CA VAL A 90 0.41 5.45 -11.69
C VAL A 90 -0.22 6.65 -12.37
N ARG A 91 -0.22 7.83 -11.73
CA ARG A 91 -0.73 9.08 -12.31
C ARG A 91 0.03 9.50 -13.56
N ALA A 92 1.36 9.33 -13.56
CA ALA A 92 2.23 9.61 -14.69
C ALA A 92 2.16 8.55 -15.81
N ARG A 93 1.37 7.47 -15.62
CA ARG A 93 1.28 6.32 -16.53
C ARG A 93 2.60 5.57 -16.75
N ASP A 94 3.55 5.72 -15.83
CA ASP A 94 4.83 5.01 -15.86
C ASP A 94 4.64 3.60 -15.27
N ALA A 95 4.31 2.66 -16.15
CA ALA A 95 4.00 1.29 -15.75
C ALA A 95 5.19 0.53 -15.19
N GLU A 96 6.39 0.76 -15.74
CA GLU A 96 7.60 0.07 -15.28
C GLU A 96 8.00 0.58 -13.90
N ARG A 97 7.97 1.90 -13.68
CA ARG A 97 8.25 2.46 -12.35
C ARG A 97 7.22 2.02 -11.33
N ALA A 98 5.93 2.04 -11.67
CA ALA A 98 4.87 1.60 -10.76
C ALA A 98 5.04 0.13 -10.35
N GLU A 99 5.40 -0.75 -11.29
CA GLU A 99 5.65 -2.17 -11.01
C GLU A 99 6.85 -2.35 -10.07
N ARG A 100 8.01 -1.74 -10.39
CA ARG A 100 9.21 -1.85 -9.55
C ARG A 100 8.98 -1.39 -8.12
N LEU A 101 8.32 -0.25 -7.94
CA LEU A 101 8.03 0.29 -6.61
C LEU A 101 7.02 -0.57 -5.82
N THR A 102 6.00 -1.10 -6.50
CA THR A 102 5.02 -2.01 -5.87
C THR A 102 5.70 -3.32 -5.43
N ARG A 103 6.65 -3.80 -6.23
CA ARG A 103 7.48 -4.96 -5.87
C ARG A 103 8.32 -4.68 -4.63
N GLU A 104 8.96 -3.53 -4.55
CA GLU A 104 9.76 -3.13 -3.38
C GLU A 104 8.91 -3.09 -2.09
N ILE A 105 7.69 -2.55 -2.16
CA ILE A 105 6.72 -2.59 -1.04
C ILE A 105 6.41 -4.04 -0.63
N THR A 106 6.18 -4.92 -1.60
CA THR A 106 5.82 -6.33 -1.33
C THR A 106 7.01 -7.10 -0.72
N GLU A 107 8.23 -6.84 -1.19
CA GLU A 107 9.45 -7.44 -0.67
C GLU A 107 9.74 -6.98 0.76
N GLY A 108 9.55 -5.68 1.06
CA GLY A 108 9.66 -5.15 2.42
C GLY A 108 8.63 -5.79 3.36
N ALA A 109 7.37 -5.90 2.93
CA ALA A 109 6.32 -6.55 3.71
C ALA A 109 6.62 -8.04 3.99
N LEU A 110 7.22 -8.76 3.04
CA LEU A 110 7.63 -10.15 3.24
C LEU A 110 8.75 -10.27 4.27
N GLN A 111 9.76 -9.39 4.22
CA GLN A 111 10.86 -9.37 5.18
C GLN A 111 10.37 -9.11 6.61
N GLU A 112 9.38 -8.23 6.78
CA GLU A 112 8.74 -7.96 8.07
C GLU A 112 8.01 -9.21 8.60
N LEU A 113 7.28 -9.92 7.73
CA LEU A 113 6.58 -11.15 8.10
C LEU A 113 7.52 -12.33 8.39
N ASP A 114 8.69 -12.41 7.75
CA ASP A 114 9.70 -13.44 8.03
C ASP A 114 10.25 -13.33 9.46
N ILE A 115 10.18 -12.16 10.11
CA ILE A 115 10.51 -11.99 11.53
C ILE A 115 9.57 -12.83 12.43
N LEU A 116 8.36 -13.14 11.95
CA LEU A 116 7.37 -13.97 12.65
C LEU A 116 7.52 -15.48 12.40
N ALA A 117 8.36 -15.89 11.43
CA ALA A 117 8.59 -17.30 11.15
C ALA A 117 9.65 -17.87 12.12
N PRO A 118 9.35 -18.94 12.89
CA PRO A 118 10.29 -19.55 13.83
C PRO A 118 11.48 -20.27 13.17
#